data_AF-A0A0A2BW05-F1
#
_entry.id   AF-A0A0A2BW05-F1
#
_cell.length_a   1.000
_cell.length_b   1.000
_cell.length_c   1.000
_cell.angle_alpha   90.00
_cell.angle_beta   90.00
_cell.angle_gamma   90.00
#
_symmetry.space_group_name_H-M   'P 1'
#
loop_
_entity.id
_entity.type
_entity.pdbx_description
1 polymer ?
#
loop_
_entity_poly.entity_id
_entity_poly.type
_entity_poly.pdbx_seq_one_letter_code
_entity_poly.pdbx_strand_id
1 'polypeptide(L)'
;MSNSNSINKNSKFVRSKDVKISHKESKKKDLLLSISKLSYEDSLKELDLIISKLHNQSLLVEELEENYLLATLYLEHCELLLDNVEQKVIEFDSSKIESYSD
;
A
#
# COMPACT_ATOMS: atom_id res chain seq x y z
N MET A 1 52.01 15.57 -39.08
CA MET A 1 51.19 14.53 -39.75
C MET A 1 50.67 13.58 -38.68
N SER A 2 49.35 13.33 -38.70
CA SER A 2 48.61 12.20 -38.12
C SER A 2 48.79 11.91 -36.61
N ASN A 3 47.85 12.29 -35.74
CA ASN A 3 46.55 11.63 -35.44
C ASN A 3 46.70 10.33 -34.62
N SER A 4 46.17 10.29 -33.39
CA SER A 4 44.94 9.53 -33.06
C SER A 4 44.66 9.40 -31.55
N ASN A 5 43.42 9.76 -31.24
CA ASN A 5 42.60 9.56 -30.04
C ASN A 5 42.80 8.26 -29.24
N SER A 6 42.48 8.37 -27.93
CA SER A 6 41.70 7.35 -27.20
C SER A 6 40.95 8.00 -26.03
N ILE A 7 39.80 8.60 -26.32
CA ILE A 7 38.82 9.00 -25.29
C ILE A 7 37.97 7.76 -24.98
N ASN A 8 38.17 7.21 -23.78
CA ASN A 8 37.37 6.14 -23.21
C ASN A 8 35.94 6.66 -22.92
N LYS A 9 34.99 6.29 -23.77
CA LYS A 9 33.55 6.54 -23.58
C LYS A 9 32.89 5.30 -22.95
N ASN A 10 33.08 5.09 -21.65
CA ASN A 10 32.19 4.22 -20.87
C ASN A 10 31.64 5.02 -19.68
N SER A 11 30.62 5.81 -19.97
CA SER A 11 29.84 6.55 -18.97
C SER A 11 28.38 6.51 -19.39
N LYS A 12 27.53 6.04 -18.46
CA LYS A 12 26.05 6.16 -18.43
C LYS A 12 25.25 5.06 -19.14
N PHE A 13 25.15 3.89 -18.50
CA PHE A 13 23.95 3.04 -18.65
C PHE A 13 23.65 2.20 -17.40
N VAL A 14 23.74 2.80 -16.21
CA VAL A 14 23.22 2.21 -14.96
C VAL A 14 22.66 3.38 -14.14
N ARG A 15 21.39 3.76 -14.34
CA ARG A 15 20.74 4.75 -13.46
C ARG A 15 19.21 4.86 -13.56
N SER A 16 18.59 4.47 -14.66
CA SER A 16 17.16 4.76 -14.86
C SER A 16 16.19 3.74 -14.25
N LYS A 17 16.61 2.49 -14.04
CA LYS A 17 15.76 1.46 -13.39
C LYS A 17 15.82 1.57 -11.87
N ASP A 18 17.02 1.75 -11.30
CA ASP A 18 17.22 1.84 -9.85
C ASP A 18 16.54 3.06 -9.22
N VAL A 19 16.52 4.20 -9.92
CA VAL A 19 15.84 5.42 -9.45
C VAL A 19 14.31 5.29 -9.51
N LYS A 20 13.76 4.58 -10.51
CA LYS A 20 12.30 4.34 -10.61
C LYS A 20 11.78 3.40 -9.52
N ILE A 21 12.57 2.39 -9.15
CA ILE A 21 12.24 1.44 -8.07
C ILE A 21 12.18 2.17 -6.72
N SER A 22 13.18 3.00 -6.42
CA SER A 22 13.23 3.81 -5.20
C SER A 22 12.03 4.76 -5.04
N HIS A 23 11.55 5.36 -6.14
CA HIS A 23 10.41 6.29 -6.09
C HIS A 23 9.07 5.56 -5.89
N LYS A 24 8.90 4.35 -6.45
CA LYS A 24 7.68 3.53 -6.29
C LYS A 24 7.57 3.03 -4.83
N GLU A 25 8.70 2.70 -4.20
CA GLU A 25 8.75 2.30 -2.78
C GLU A 25 8.44 3.45 -1.81
N SER A 26 8.95 4.66 -2.07
CA SER A 26 8.63 5.82 -1.24
C SER A 26 7.14 6.15 -1.28
N LYS A 27 6.55 6.18 -2.48
CA LYS A 27 5.11 6.41 -2.66
C LYS A 27 4.25 5.37 -1.95
N LYS A 28 4.64 4.08 -2.01
CA LYS A 28 3.94 3.02 -1.29
C LYS A 28 3.99 3.24 0.23
N LYS A 29 5.13 3.67 0.78
CA LYS A 29 5.25 3.98 2.21
C LYS A 29 4.38 5.16 2.64
N ASP A 30 4.39 6.24 1.86
CA ASP A 30 3.55 7.41 2.13
C ASP A 30 2.06 7.05 2.10
N LEU A 31 1.68 6.20 1.16
CA LEU A 31 0.32 5.68 1.03
C LEU A 31 -0.08 4.81 2.23
N LEU A 32 0.79 3.88 2.66
CA LEU A 32 0.56 3.06 3.84
C LEU A 32 0.39 3.93 5.10
N LEU A 33 1.19 4.99 5.25
CA LEU A 33 1.07 5.94 6.36
C LEU A 33 -0.24 6.75 6.32
N SER A 34 -0.80 7.01 5.14
CA SER A 34 -2.14 7.62 5.04
C SER A 34 -3.24 6.63 5.41
N ILE A 35 -3.18 5.40 4.90
CA ILE A 35 -4.18 4.36 5.17
C ILE A 35 -4.23 4.02 6.66
N SER A 36 -3.06 3.89 7.31
CA SER A 36 -2.98 3.53 8.73
C SER A 36 -3.64 4.53 9.68
N LYS A 37 -3.95 5.74 9.22
CA LYS A 37 -4.62 6.80 10.01
C LYS A 37 -6.14 6.79 9.85
N LEU A 38 -6.67 5.98 8.94
CA LEU A 38 -8.09 5.96 8.65
C LEU A 38 -8.84 5.04 9.61
N SER A 39 -10.08 5.42 9.89
CA SER A 39 -11.04 4.57 10.57
C SER A 39 -11.47 3.41 9.66
N TYR A 40 -12.15 2.41 10.22
CA TYR A 40 -12.73 1.32 9.44
C TYR A 40 -13.70 1.85 8.38
N GLU A 41 -14.60 2.74 8.79
CA GLU A 41 -15.62 3.33 7.91
C GLU A 41 -15.00 4.15 6.78
N ASP A 42 -13.96 4.93 7.06
CA ASP A 42 -13.31 5.74 6.02
C ASP A 42 -12.49 4.87 5.06
N SER A 43 -11.84 3.83 5.58
CA SER A 43 -11.10 2.86 4.76
C SER A 43 -12.03 2.07 3.85
N LEU A 44 -13.19 1.66 4.36
CA LEU A 44 -14.22 0.96 3.60
C LEU A 44 -14.82 1.84 2.50
N LYS A 45 -15.10 3.12 2.78
CA LYS A 45 -15.58 4.07 1.76
C LYS A 45 -14.57 4.27 0.62
N GLU A 46 -13.30 4.42 0.95
CA GLU A 46 -12.25 4.54 -0.07
C GLU A 46 -12.12 3.25 -0.89
N LEU A 47 -12.23 2.08 -0.25
CA LEU A 47 -12.26 0.78 -0.92
C LEU A 47 -13.44 0.68 -1.89
N ASP A 48 -14.65 1.06 -1.47
CA ASP A 48 -15.85 1.05 -2.32
C ASP A 48 -15.69 1.95 -3.55
N LEU A 49 -15.05 3.12 -3.37
CA LEU A 49 -14.75 4.03 -4.47
C LEU A 49 -13.77 3.39 -5.47
N ILE A 50 -12.75 2.68 -4.98
CA ILE A 50 -11.78 2.00 -5.83
C ILE A 50 -12.42 0.83 -6.58
N ILE A 51 -13.21 0.00 -5.90
CA ILE A 51 -13.96 -1.10 -6.52
C ILE A 51 -14.90 -0.56 -7.59
N SER A 52 -15.58 0.55 -7.33
CA SER A 52 -16.43 1.23 -8.32
C SER A 52 -15.65 1.67 -9.56
N LYS A 53 -14.40 2.13 -9.39
CA LYS A 53 -13.50 2.46 -10.51
C LYS A 53 -13.09 1.21 -11.28
N LEU A 54 -12.72 0.14 -10.59
CA LEU A 54 -12.29 -1.15 -11.18
C LEU A 54 -13.39 -1.80 -12.01
N HIS A 55 -14.65 -1.62 -11.63
CA HIS A 55 -15.79 -2.13 -12.40
C HIS A 55 -16.03 -1.36 -13.72
N ASN A 56 -15.37 -0.22 -13.93
CA ASN A 56 -15.49 0.54 -15.16
C ASN A 56 -14.63 -0.07 -16.28
N GLN A 57 -15.26 -0.45 -17.40
CA GLN A 57 -14.64 -1.22 -18.49
C GLN A 57 -13.65 -0.42 -19.36
N SER A 58 -13.36 0.84 -19.02
CA SER A 58 -12.51 1.74 -19.80
C SER A 58 -11.14 2.03 -19.16
N LEU A 59 -10.73 1.29 -18.12
CA LEU A 59 -9.45 1.53 -17.44
C LEU A 59 -8.26 1.09 -18.29
N LEU A 60 -7.18 1.89 -18.22
CA LEU A 60 -5.87 1.48 -18.73
C LEU A 60 -5.25 0.40 -17.82
N VAL A 61 -4.32 -0.40 -18.34
CA VAL A 61 -3.70 -1.50 -17.59
C VAL A 61 -2.92 -0.99 -16.38
N GLU A 62 -2.23 0.14 -16.53
CA GLU A 62 -1.48 0.77 -15.43
C GLU A 62 -2.42 1.26 -14.32
N GLU A 63 -3.57 1.83 -14.68
CA GLU A 63 -4.59 2.25 -13.72
C GLU A 63 -5.22 1.05 -13.01
N LEU A 64 -5.40 -0.06 -13.72
CA LEU A 64 -5.89 -1.31 -13.14
C LEU A 64 -4.91 -1.85 -12.08
N GLU A 65 -3.62 -1.92 -12.39
CA GLU A 65 -2.58 -2.37 -11.45
C GLU A 65 -2.53 -1.47 -10.20
N GLU A 66 -2.57 -0.15 -10.39
CA GLU A 66 -2.54 0.81 -9.28
C GLU A 66 -3.78 0.74 -8.40
N ASN A 67 -4.99 0.69 -8.98
CA ASN A 67 -6.24 0.58 -8.22
C ASN A 67 -6.34 -0.77 -7.50
N TYR A 68 -5.88 -1.86 -8.13
CA TYR A 68 -5.85 -3.18 -7.49
C TYR A 68 -4.92 -3.20 -6.26
N LEU A 69 -3.71 -2.65 -6.40
CA LEU A 69 -2.78 -2.52 -5.28
C LEU A 69 -3.41 -1.68 -4.15
N LEU A 70 -4.03 -0.56 -4.50
CA LEU A 70 -4.64 0.32 -3.53
C LEU A 70 -5.81 -0.35 -2.79
N ALA A 71 -6.68 -1.06 -3.51
CA ALA A 71 -7.78 -1.84 -2.94
C ALA A 71 -7.26 -2.89 -1.94
N THR A 72 -6.18 -3.59 -2.29
CA THR A 72 -5.57 -4.60 -1.43
C THR A 72 -5.08 -3.98 -0.11
N LEU A 73 -4.42 -2.83 -0.17
CA LEU A 73 -3.92 -2.15 1.03
C LEU A 73 -5.05 -1.65 1.95
N TYR A 74 -6.14 -1.15 1.38
CA TYR A 74 -7.32 -0.76 2.17
C TYR A 74 -7.99 -1.97 2.83
N LEU A 75 -8.09 -3.09 2.10
CA LEU A 75 -8.67 -4.32 2.63
C LEU A 75 -7.84 -4.88 3.79
N GLU A 76 -6.52 -4.96 3.63
CA GLU A 76 -5.59 -5.39 4.70
C GLU A 76 -5.73 -4.53 5.97
N HIS A 77 -5.89 -3.21 5.81
CA HIS A 77 -6.10 -2.31 6.95
C HIS A 77 -7.48 -2.50 7.60
N CYS A 78 -8.53 -2.72 6.82
CA CYS A 78 -9.85 -3.06 7.34
C CYS A 78 -9.82 -4.36 8.16
N GLU A 79 -9.16 -5.41 7.66
CA GLU A 79 -8.97 -6.68 8.39
C GLU A 79 -8.25 -6.45 9.72
N LEU A 80 -7.13 -5.72 9.70
CA LEU A 80 -6.37 -5.38 10.91
C LEU A 80 -7.24 -4.64 11.97
N LEU A 81 -8.11 -3.73 11.53
CA LEU A 81 -9.00 -3.02 12.45
C LEU A 81 -10.05 -3.95 13.08
N LEU A 82 -10.60 -4.89 12.29
CA LEU A 82 -11.56 -5.88 12.78
C LEU A 82 -10.90 -6.85 13.76
N ASP A 83 -9.71 -7.36 13.45
CA ASP A 83 -8.94 -8.25 14.32
C ASP A 83 -8.67 -7.59 15.69
N ASN A 84 -8.30 -6.30 15.67
CA ASN A 84 -8.08 -5.53 16.90
C ASN A 84 -9.36 -5.35 17.73
N VAL A 85 -10.53 -5.22 17.09
CA VAL A 85 -11.82 -5.13 17.80
C VAL A 85 -12.19 -6.49 18.36
N GLU A 86 -12.05 -7.57 17.58
CA GLU A 86 -12.30 -8.94 18.02
C GLU A 86 -11.46 -9.27 19.27
N GLN A 87 -10.16 -8.99 19.22
CA GLN A 87 -9.25 -9.22 20.34
C GLN A 87 -9.68 -8.45 21.60
N LYS A 88 -10.08 -7.19 21.47
CA LYS A 88 -10.58 -6.39 22.59
C LYS A 88 -11.86 -6.96 23.19
N VAL A 89 -12.75 -7.52 22.38
CA VAL A 89 -13.97 -8.16 22.86
C VAL A 89 -13.65 -9.43 23.64
N ILE A 90 -12.73 -10.26 23.13
CA ILE A 90 -12.27 -11.49 23.82
C ILE A 90 -11.63 -11.16 25.18
N GLU A 91 -10.75 -10.15 25.23
CA GLU A 91 -10.10 -9.70 26.46
C GLU A 91 -11.11 -9.11 27.45
N PHE A 92 -12.08 -8.34 26.96
CA PHE A 92 -13.13 -7.76 27.80
C PHE A 92 -14.02 -8.84 28.43
N ASP A 93 -14.44 -9.85 27.67
CA ASP A 93 -15.26 -10.96 28.18
C ASP A 93 -14.50 -11.74 29.27
N SER A 94 -13.21 -11.98 29.06
CA SER A 94 -12.32 -12.64 30.03
C SER A 94 -12.21 -11.86 31.34
N SER A 95 -12.04 -10.54 31.26
CA SER A 95 -11.95 -9.65 32.45
C SER A 95 -13.24 -9.63 33.28
N LYS A 96 -14.38 -9.87 32.62
CA LYS A 96 -15.70 -9.89 33.27
C LYS A 96 -15.92 -11.21 34.00
N ILE A 97 -15.48 -12.33 33.43
CA ILE A 97 -15.61 -13.66 34.03
C ILE A 97 -14.77 -13.82 35.31
N GLU A 98 -13.56 -13.22 35.35
CA GLU A 98 -12.71 -13.24 36.56
C GLU A 98 -13.35 -12.49 37.74
N SER A 99 -14.13 -11.44 37.49
CA SER A 99 -14.76 -10.62 38.54
C SER A 99 -15.99 -11.25 39.22
N TYR A 100 -16.49 -12.38 38.71
CA TYR A 100 -17.65 -13.10 39.27
C TYR A 100 -17.29 -14.48 39.86
N SER A 101 -16.00 -14.83 39.96
CA SER A 101 -15.53 -16.11 40.50
C SER A 101 -15.03 -16.06 41.96
N ASP A 102 -15.26 -14.96 42.69
CA ASP A 102 -15.03 -14.85 44.15
C ASP A 102 -16.32 -14.99 44.97
#